data_AF-A0A3C0DM27-F1
#
_entry.id   AF-A0A3C0DM27-F1
#
_cell.length_a   1.000
_cell.length_b   1.000
_cell.length_c   1.000
_cell.angle_alpha   90.00
_cell.angle_beta   90.00
_cell.angle_gamma   90.00
#
_symmetry.space_group_name_H-M   'P 1'
#
loop_
_entity.id
_entity.type
_entity.pdbx_description
1 polymer ?
#
loop_
_entity_poly.entity_id
_entity_poly.type
_entity_poly.pdbx_seq_one_letter_code
_entity_poly.pdbx_strand_id
1 'polypeptide(L)' 'EEDIDNLYELASIIKASALCGLGQTSPNPVLSTIKHFRNEYLAHIRDKQCPAGV' A
#
# COMPACT_ATOMS: atom_id res chain seq x y z
N GLU A 1 7.83 4.71 8.45
CA GLU A 1 7.74 3.23 8.30
C GLU A 1 6.44 2.73 8.87
N GLU A 2 6.06 3.18 10.06
CA GLU A 2 4.73 3.01 10.66
C GLU A 2 3.57 3.28 9.68
N ASP A 3 3.65 4.34 8.86
CA ASP A 3 2.61 4.65 7.87
C ASP A 3 2.35 3.52 6.86
N ILE A 4 3.37 2.72 6.50
CA ILE A 4 3.17 1.59 5.58
C ILE A 4 2.34 0.50 6.25
N ASP A 5 2.58 0.26 7.54
CA ASP A 5 1.86 -0.76 8.29
C ASP A 5 0.42 -0.30 8.56
N ASN A 6 0.23 0.99 8.88
CA ASN A 6 -1.09 1.62 8.96
C ASN A 6 -1.86 1.50 7.63
N LEU A 7 -1.20 1.75 6.49
CA LEU A 7 -1.81 1.58 5.17
C LEU A 7 -2.21 0.13 4.89
N TYR A 8 -1.38 -0.83 5.29
CA TYR A 8 -1.66 -2.25 5.12
C TYR A 8 -2.87 -2.69 5.97
N GLU A 9 -2.92 -2.27 7.23
CA GLU A 9 -4.03 -2.56 8.14
C GLU A 9 -5.34 -1.96 7.63
N LEU A 10 -5.34 -0.67 7.31
CA LEU A 10 -6.52 0.04 6.78
C LEU A 10 -7.02 -0.61 5.49
N ALA A 11 -6.12 -0.88 4.54
CA ALA A 11 -6.49 -1.51 3.27
C ALA A 11 -7.09 -2.92 3.48
N SER A 12 -6.57 -3.68 4.45
CA SER A 12 -7.10 -5.00 4.81
C SER A 12 -8.49 -4.91 5.43
N ILE A 13 -8.71 -3.97 6.33
CA ILE A 13 -10.02 -3.73 6.98
C ILE A 13 -11.05 -3.27 5.95
N ILE A 14 -10.72 -2.30 5.09
CA ILE A 14 -11.63 -1.78 4.06
C ILE A 14 -12.05 -2.91 3.11
N LYS A 15 -11.08 -3.72 2.66
CA LYS A 15 -11.36 -4.86 1.77
C LYS A 15 -12.32 -5.86 2.40
N ALA A 16 -12.17 -6.14 3.69
CA ALA A 16 -13.00 -7.11 4.41
C ALA A 16 -14.39 -6.57 4.80
N SER A 17 -14.51 -5.26 5.04
CA SER A 17 -15.73 -4.63 5.56
C SER A 17 -16.63 -4.01 4.49
N ALA A 18 -16.12 -3.74 3.29
CA ALA A 18 -16.88 -3.11 2.24
C ALA A 18 -18.00 -4.01 1.68
N LEU A 19 -19.20 -3.47 1.59
CA LEU A 19 -20.40 -4.17 1.09
C LEU A 19 -20.50 -4.19 -0.45
N CYS A 20 -19.82 -3.28 -1.14
CA CYS A 20 -19.83 -3.20 -2.60
C CYS A 20 -18.50 -3.66 -3.20
N GLY A 21 -18.55 -4.19 -4.43
CA GLY A 21 -17.37 -4.70 -5.13
C GLY A 21 -16.28 -3.65 -5.37
N LEU A 22 -16.66 -2.38 -5.55
CA LEU A 22 -15.68 -1.29 -5.67
C LEU A 22 -14.88 -1.12 -4.38
N GLY A 23 -15.54 -1.09 -3.21
CA GLY A 23 -14.86 -0.97 -1.93
C GLY A 23 -13.99 -2.19 -1.60
N GLN A 24 -14.36 -3.39 -2.04
CA GLN A 24 -13.56 -4.60 -1.87
C GLN A 24 -12.31 -4.63 -2.78
N THR A 25 -12.38 -3.98 -3.95
CA THR A 25 -11.31 -4.03 -4.95
C THR A 25 -10.38 -2.82 -4.92
N SER A 26 -10.87 -1.65 -4.51
CA SER A 26 -10.09 -0.41 -4.41
C SER A 26 -8.84 -0.52 -3.52
N PRO A 27 -8.80 -1.33 -2.45
CA PRO A 27 -7.58 -1.49 -1.64
C PRO A 27 -6.53 -2.43 -2.27
N ASN A 28 -6.88 -3.19 -3.33
CA ASN A 28 -5.97 -4.16 -3.93
C ASN A 28 -4.67 -3.56 -4.46
N PRO A 29 -4.66 -2.40 -5.15
CA PRO A 29 -3.42 -1.76 -5.57
C PRO A 29 -2.49 -1.51 -4.38
N VAL A 30 -2.99 -0.93 -3.28
CA VAL A 30 -2.20 -0.66 -2.06
C VAL A 30 -1.62 -1.93 -1.47
N LEU A 31 -2.44 -2.97 -1.28
CA LEU A 31 -1.97 -4.25 -0.72
C LEU A 31 -0.92 -4.90 -1.63
N SER A 32 -1.14 -4.86 -2.95
CA SER A 32 -0.23 -5.46 -3.93
C SER A 32 1.09 -4.70 -4.01
N THR A 33 1.07 -3.37 -3.95
CA THR A 33 2.27 -2.56 -4.06
C THR A 33 3.10 -2.65 -2.79
N ILE A 34 2.49 -2.68 -1.61
CA ILE A 34 3.19 -2.96 -0.36
C ILE A 34 3.80 -4.37 -0.39
N LYS A 35 3.10 -5.37 -0.92
CA LYS A 35 3.62 -6.76 -1.00
C LYS A 35 4.81 -6.89 -1.95
N HIS A 36 4.74 -6.28 -3.13
CA HIS A 36 5.70 -6.51 -4.20
C HIS A 36 6.79 -5.44 -4.28
N PHE A 37 6.51 -4.21 -3.84
CA PHE A 37 7.39 -3.05 -3.99
C PHE A 37 7.71 -2.38 -2.65
N ARG A 38 7.65 -3.09 -1.51
CA ARG A 38 7.95 -2.52 -0.18
C ARG A 38 9.29 -1.78 -0.14
N ASN A 39 10.30 -2.31 -0.81
CA ASN A 39 11.63 -1.71 -0.86
C ASN A 39 11.62 -0.36 -1.58
N GLU A 40 10.76 -0.16 -2.58
CA GLU A 40 10.60 1.14 -3.24
C GLU A 40 9.98 2.14 -2.27
N TYR A 41 8.92 1.77 -1.53
CA TYR A 41 8.36 2.63 -0.48
C TYR A 41 9.45 3.06 0.52
N LEU A 42 10.31 2.12 0.95
CA LEU A 42 11.38 2.42 1.88
C LEU A 42 12.43 3.37 1.27
N ALA A 43 12.81 3.19 0.00
CA ALA A 43 13.72 4.09 -0.71
C ALA A 43 13.12 5.51 -0.82
N HIS A 44 11.83 5.64 -1.17
CA HIS A 44 11.15 6.92 -1.20
C HIS A 44 11.09 7.60 0.18
N ILE A 45 10.90 6.83 1.26
CA ILE A 45 10.76 7.37 2.61
C ILE A 45 12.13 7.74 3.21
N ARG A 46 13.12 6.87 3.07
CA ARG A 46 14.45 7.02 3.69
C ARG A 46 15.40 7.84 2.82
N ASP A 47 15.51 7.46 1.54
CA ASP A 47 16.48 8.03 0.60
C ASP A 47 15.92 9.21 -0.20
N LYS A 48 14.60 9.45 -0.10
CA LYS A 48 13.87 10.51 -0.81
C LYS A 48 14.03 10.44 -2.33
N GLN A 49 14.26 9.24 -2.85
CA GLN A 49 14.51 8.98 -4.26
C GLN A 49 13.69 7.77 -4.73
N CYS A 50 13.19 7.82 -5.97
CA CYS A 50 12.60 6.65 -6.60
C CYS A 50 13.68 5.79 -7.27
N PRO A 51 13.78 4.49 -6.95
CA PRO A 51 14.68 3.58 -7.65
C PRO A 51 14.27 3.34 -9.12
N ALA A 52 13.01 3.56 -9.47
CA ALA A 52 12.53 3.49 -10.86
C ALA A 52 12.88 4.74 -11.70
N GLY A 53 13.54 5.75 -11.10
CA GLY A 53 14.01 6.94 -11.80
C GLY A 53 12.95 8.03 -12.00
N VAL A 54 11.90 8.03 -11.17
CA VAL A 54 10.81 9.02 -11.15
C VAL A 54 10.94 10.04 -10.02
#